data_AF-A0A838NCW3-F1
#
_entry.id   AF-A0A838NCW3-F1
#
_cell.length_a   1.000
_cell.length_b   1.000
_cell.length_c   1.000
_cell.angle_alpha   90.00
_cell.angle_beta   90.00
_cell.angle_gamma   90.00
#
_symmetry.space_group_name_H-M   'P 1'
#
loop_
_entity.id
_entity.type
_entity.pdbx_description
1 polymer ?
#
loop_
_entity_poly.entity_id
_entity_poly.type
_entity_poly.pdbx_seq_one_letter_code
_entity_poly.pdbx_strand_id
1 'polypeptide(L)'
;MRSVKAGVLVLGLLALGCADGTTPMSETEGLDGAEMTEAGSESSATSGGTVYGVDADNYLVAFDLGRPGRVSRRVRITGTGGAKVVGIDFRPSAVSPATPDVIGKLYGITKRRIYEIDPHTGAASNGQLLTVPLVGAFFGTGFNPTVDRLRNHGNTQQNVRLNVADGMTTQDTNLAYAAGDPGYGTAPSIAGTAYTNSDNDPATLTVLYAIDARRNVLTVLPSPNSGQ
;
A
#
# COMPACT_ATOMS: atom_id res chain seq x y z
N MET A 1 24.39 24.30 9.45
CA MET A 1 24.19 22.83 9.33
C MET A 1 22.76 22.52 9.77
N ARG A 2 21.82 22.41 8.82
CA ARG A 2 20.42 22.06 9.13
C ARG A 2 20.27 20.55 8.96
N SER A 3 19.97 19.87 10.07
CA SER A 3 19.74 18.43 10.16
C SER A 3 18.53 18.04 9.30
N VAL A 4 18.75 17.18 8.31
CA VAL A 4 17.69 16.50 7.57
C VAL A 4 17.19 15.39 8.49
N LYS A 5 16.02 15.59 9.11
CA LYS A 5 15.32 14.54 9.84
C LYS A 5 14.75 13.56 8.82
N ALA A 6 15.16 12.30 8.92
CA ALA A 6 14.64 11.19 8.13
C ALA A 6 13.11 11.08 8.30
N GLY A 7 12.35 11.43 7.27
CA GLY A 7 10.93 11.13 7.16
C GLY A 7 10.77 9.78 6.46
N VAL A 8 10.31 8.77 7.20
CA VAL A 8 10.00 7.45 6.62
C VAL A 8 8.69 7.58 5.85
N LEU A 9 8.78 7.35 4.54
CA LEU A 9 7.67 7.12 3.62
C LEU A 9 7.26 5.64 3.76
N VAL A 10 6.08 5.36 4.33
CA VAL A 10 5.44 4.05 4.17
C VAL A 10 4.51 4.16 2.97
N LEU A 11 4.93 3.56 1.85
CA LEU A 11 4.22 3.57 0.59
C LEU A 11 3.26 2.37 0.55
N GLY A 12 1.97 2.61 0.79
CA GLY A 12 0.92 1.74 0.30
C GLY A 12 0.61 2.16 -1.14
N LEU A 13 1.32 1.56 -2.11
CA LEU A 13 1.11 1.88 -3.52
C LEU A 13 -0.10 1.12 -4.03
N LEU A 14 -1.22 1.83 -4.27
CA LEU A 14 -2.31 1.35 -5.09
C LEU A 14 -2.40 2.23 -6.33
N ALA A 15 -2.13 1.66 -7.50
CA ALA A 15 -2.37 2.31 -8.78
C ALA A 15 -3.62 1.69 -9.41
N LEU A 16 -4.72 2.47 -9.46
CA LEU A 16 -5.84 2.17 -10.34
C LEU A 16 -5.52 2.79 -11.71
N GLY A 17 -5.21 1.95 -12.69
CA GLY A 17 -5.13 2.33 -14.09
C GLY A 17 -6.32 1.72 -14.83
N CYS A 18 -7.27 2.56 -15.25
CA CYS A 18 -8.23 2.16 -16.28
C CYS A 18 -7.49 2.19 -17.62
N ALA A 19 -7.23 1.02 -18.20
CA ALA A 19 -6.74 0.91 -19.57
C ALA A 19 -7.93 0.64 -20.49
N ASP A 20 -8.54 1.70 -21.04
CA ASP A 20 -9.42 1.54 -22.20
C ASP A 20 -8.54 1.32 -23.43
N GLY A 21 -8.25 0.06 -23.70
CA GLY A 21 -7.68 -0.35 -24.96
C GLY A 21 -8.77 -0.36 -26.03
N THR A 22 -8.76 0.62 -26.94
CA THR A 22 -9.12 0.44 -28.36
C THR A 22 -8.61 1.63 -29.17
N THR A 23 -7.72 1.38 -30.13
CA THR A 23 -7.41 2.27 -31.26
C THR A 23 -7.40 1.43 -32.54
N PRO A 24 -7.50 2.02 -33.74
CA PRO A 24 -8.65 2.73 -34.31
C PRO A 24 -8.97 2.15 -35.72
N MET A 25 -10.07 2.55 -36.37
CA MET A 25 -10.14 2.64 -37.84
C MET A 25 -11.39 3.42 -38.27
N SER A 26 -11.19 4.61 -38.84
CA SER A 26 -12.01 5.11 -39.95
C SER A 26 -11.24 6.21 -40.67
N GLU A 27 -11.00 6.03 -41.96
CA GLU A 27 -10.35 6.98 -42.86
C GLU A 27 -11.33 8.05 -43.40
N THR A 28 -10.74 9.23 -43.69
CA THR A 28 -11.08 10.29 -44.69
C THR A 28 -12.46 10.98 -44.59
N GLU A 29 -12.56 12.32 -44.63
CA GLU A 29 -12.25 13.23 -45.75
C GLU A 29 -11.79 14.63 -45.25
N GLY A 30 -11.08 15.40 -46.09
CA GLY A 30 -10.38 16.64 -45.72
C GLY A 30 -11.15 17.97 -45.83
N LEU A 31 -10.45 19.08 -45.50
CA LEU A 31 -10.20 20.28 -46.33
C LEU A 31 -9.75 21.49 -45.47
N ASP A 32 -8.58 22.03 -45.85
CA ASP A 32 -8.16 23.45 -45.89
C ASP A 32 -8.07 24.35 -44.62
N GLY A 33 -6.92 25.01 -44.50
CA GLY A 33 -6.83 26.41 -44.04
C GLY A 33 -6.72 26.77 -42.55
N ALA A 34 -5.49 27.13 -42.15
CA ALA A 34 -5.11 28.22 -41.23
C ALA A 34 -4.90 27.98 -39.71
N GLU A 35 -3.87 28.73 -39.26
CA GLU A 35 -3.47 29.14 -37.90
C GLU A 35 -2.75 28.17 -36.96
N MET A 36 -1.43 28.45 -36.86
CA MET A 36 -0.56 28.14 -35.74
C MET A 36 -1.11 28.80 -34.47
N THR A 37 -1.80 28.03 -33.63
CA THR A 37 -1.93 28.36 -32.21
C THR A 37 -1.21 27.28 -31.43
N GLU A 38 -0.09 27.63 -30.78
CA GLU A 38 0.50 26.82 -29.73
C GLU A 38 -0.49 26.73 -28.55
N ALA A 39 -1.41 25.78 -28.64
CA ALA A 39 -2.00 25.23 -27.44
C ALA A 39 -0.95 24.30 -26.84
N GLY A 40 -0.23 24.80 -25.84
CA GLY A 40 0.48 23.95 -24.91
C GLY A 40 -0.47 22.87 -24.43
N SER A 41 -0.31 21.67 -24.98
CA SER A 41 -1.00 20.48 -24.52
C SER A 41 -0.44 20.20 -23.14
N GLU A 42 -1.06 20.81 -22.12
CA GLU A 42 -1.01 20.24 -20.79
C GLU A 42 -1.58 18.84 -20.95
N SER A 43 -0.66 17.87 -21.04
CA SER A 43 -0.95 16.45 -20.98
C SER A 43 -2.07 16.28 -19.98
N SER A 44 -3.25 15.86 -20.43
CA SER A 44 -4.32 15.38 -19.56
C SER A 44 -3.64 14.47 -18.57
N ALA A 45 -3.51 14.95 -17.32
CA ALA A 45 -3.07 14.09 -16.26
C ALA A 45 -4.16 13.05 -16.21
N THR A 46 -3.89 11.85 -16.74
CA THR A 46 -4.63 10.65 -16.37
C THR A 46 -4.79 10.76 -14.87
N SER A 47 -6.03 10.92 -14.40
CA SER A 47 -6.35 11.08 -12.99
C SER A 47 -5.76 9.86 -12.28
N GLY A 48 -4.53 9.99 -11.80
CA GLY A 48 -3.83 8.90 -11.16
C GLY A 48 -4.59 8.56 -9.90
N GLY A 49 -4.73 7.27 -9.60
CA GLY A 49 -5.34 6.85 -8.34
C GLY A 49 -4.81 7.65 -7.13
N THR A 50 -5.65 7.86 -6.12
CA THR A 50 -5.20 8.50 -4.89
C THR A 50 -4.36 7.52 -4.07
N VAL A 51 -3.16 7.92 -3.70
CA VAL A 51 -2.26 7.14 -2.83
C VAL A 51 -2.33 7.69 -1.42
N TYR A 52 -2.27 6.79 -0.45
CA TYR A 52 -2.31 7.10 0.98
C TYR A 52 -0.99 6.73 1.66
N GLY A 53 -0.61 7.50 2.68
CA GLY A 53 0.56 7.22 3.51
C GLY A 53 0.39 7.75 4.93
N VAL A 54 1.28 7.35 5.83
CA VAL A 54 1.36 7.91 7.18
C VAL A 54 2.70 8.59 7.36
N ASP A 55 2.70 9.84 7.83
CA ASP A 55 3.94 10.59 8.08
C ASP A 55 4.49 10.37 9.50
N ALA A 56 5.70 10.89 9.74
CA ALA A 56 6.39 10.76 11.01
C ALA A 56 5.65 11.38 12.21
N ASP A 57 4.72 12.31 11.97
CA ASP A 57 3.92 13.01 12.96
C ASP A 57 2.54 12.36 13.18
N ASN A 58 2.30 11.19 12.56
CA ASN A 58 1.06 10.42 12.64
C ASN A 58 -0.13 11.10 11.95
N TYR A 59 0.14 11.79 10.82
CA TYR A 59 -0.90 12.24 9.91
C TYR A 59 -1.08 11.24 8.78
N LEU A 60 -2.34 11.00 8.42
CA LEU A 60 -2.70 10.36 7.16
C LEU A 60 -2.55 11.40 6.05
N VAL A 61 -1.69 11.11 5.09
CA VAL A 61 -1.48 11.92 3.89
C VAL A 61 -2.10 11.24 2.69
N ALA A 62 -2.66 12.04 1.79
CA ALA A 62 -3.11 11.59 0.48
C ALA A 62 -2.48 12.46 -0.61
N PHE A 63 -2.13 11.85 -1.73
CA PHE A 63 -1.60 12.53 -2.91
C PHE A 63 -2.03 11.81 -4.18
N ASP A 64 -1.98 12.54 -5.30
CA ASP A 64 -2.29 12.02 -6.62
C ASP A 64 -1.08 11.24 -7.16
N LEU A 65 -1.31 10.04 -7.71
CA LEU A 65 -0.23 9.19 -8.22
C LEU A 65 0.54 9.84 -9.39
N GLY A 66 -0.13 10.63 -10.22
CA GLY A 66 0.50 11.40 -11.30
C GLY A 66 1.20 12.67 -10.81
N ARG A 67 0.96 13.10 -9.56
CA ARG A 67 1.58 14.29 -8.94
C ARG A 67 2.00 14.02 -7.49
N PRO A 68 2.94 13.07 -7.23
CA PRO A 68 3.26 12.61 -5.88
C PRO A 68 3.90 13.68 -4.99
N GLY A 69 4.49 14.73 -5.59
CA GLY A 69 5.02 15.89 -4.84
C GLY A 69 3.93 16.81 -4.27
N ARG A 70 2.65 16.61 -4.62
CA ARG A 70 1.55 17.46 -4.20
C ARG A 70 0.61 16.71 -3.25
N VAL A 71 0.79 16.94 -1.95
CA VAL A 71 -0.13 16.44 -0.92
C VAL A 71 -1.49 17.11 -1.11
N SER A 72 -2.52 16.31 -1.40
CA SER A 72 -3.90 16.78 -1.58
C SER A 72 -4.66 16.84 -0.25
N ARG A 73 -4.30 15.99 0.71
CA ARG A 73 -4.86 15.99 2.07
C ARG A 73 -3.81 15.57 3.09
N ARG A 74 -3.85 16.20 4.26
CA ARG A 74 -3.08 15.80 5.45
C ARG A 74 -3.96 15.97 6.68
N VAL A 75 -4.38 14.85 7.29
CA VAL A 75 -5.27 14.84 8.45
C VAL A 75 -4.65 14.04 9.58
N ARG A 76 -4.82 14.52 10.82
CA ARG A 76 -4.22 13.88 11.98
C ARG A 76 -4.95 12.57 12.28
N ILE A 77 -4.22 11.48 12.48
CA ILE A 77 -4.84 10.25 12.97
C ILE A 77 -5.18 10.44 14.46
N THR A 78 -6.43 10.23 14.83
CA THR A 78 -6.97 10.35 16.19
C THR A 78 -7.59 9.03 16.65
N GLY A 79 -7.94 8.89 17.93
CA GLY A 79 -8.55 7.66 18.47
C GLY A 79 -7.58 6.54 18.87
N THR A 80 -6.28 6.65 18.53
CA THR A 80 -5.26 5.60 18.85
C THR A 80 -4.66 5.69 20.26
N GLY A 81 -5.14 6.60 21.11
CA GLY A 81 -4.54 6.87 22.42
C GLY A 81 -3.11 7.41 22.35
N GLY A 82 -2.72 8.03 21.23
CA GLY A 82 -1.37 8.54 20.99
C GLY A 82 -0.39 7.51 20.44
N ALA A 83 -0.79 6.25 20.25
CA ALA A 83 0.03 5.25 19.59
C ALA A 83 0.25 5.62 18.11
N LYS A 84 1.49 5.45 17.64
CA LYS A 84 1.87 5.68 16.24
C LYS A 84 1.40 4.53 15.36
N VAL A 85 0.72 4.86 14.27
CA VAL A 85 0.43 3.96 13.17
C VAL A 85 1.72 3.72 12.40
N VAL A 86 2.05 2.45 12.17
CA VAL A 86 3.31 1.99 11.56
C VAL A 86 3.10 1.33 10.20
N GLY A 87 1.85 1.18 9.78
CA GLY A 87 1.47 0.65 8.48
C GLY A 87 -0.02 0.85 8.23
N ILE A 88 -0.38 1.00 6.97
CA ILE A 88 -1.77 1.10 6.52
C ILE A 88 -1.96 0.24 5.29
N ASP A 89 -3.17 -0.27 5.10
CA ASP A 89 -3.61 -0.75 3.80
C ASP A 89 -5.13 -0.72 3.71
N PHE A 90 -5.65 -0.67 2.49
CA PHE A 90 -7.07 -0.87 2.25
C PHE A 90 -7.36 -2.36 2.22
N ARG A 91 -8.33 -2.79 3.03
CA ARG A 91 -8.96 -4.10 2.83
C ARG A 91 -9.78 -4.00 1.55
N PRO A 92 -9.52 -4.81 0.52
CA PRO A 92 -10.45 -4.97 -0.58
C PRO A 92 -11.76 -5.51 0.03
N SER A 93 -12.75 -4.64 0.25
CA SER A 93 -14.12 -5.10 0.44
C SER A 93 -14.54 -5.79 -0.84
N ALA A 94 -15.54 -6.68 -0.80
CA ALA A 94 -16.10 -7.25 -2.02
C ALA A 94 -16.32 -6.13 -3.03
N VAL A 95 -15.45 -6.04 -4.03
CA VAL A 95 -15.56 -5.05 -5.08
C VAL A 95 -16.70 -5.62 -5.88
N SER A 96 -17.92 -5.14 -5.60
CA SER A 96 -19.07 -5.60 -6.36
C SER A 96 -18.77 -5.27 -7.83
N PRO A 97 -19.05 -6.17 -8.78
CA PRO A 97 -19.01 -5.81 -10.20
C PRO A 97 -19.85 -4.57 -10.52
N ALA A 98 -20.83 -4.25 -9.66
CA ALA A 98 -21.67 -3.06 -9.75
C ALA A 98 -21.01 -1.77 -9.21
N THR A 99 -19.91 -1.88 -8.43
CA THR A 99 -19.22 -0.76 -7.82
C THR A 99 -17.70 -0.96 -7.87
N PRO A 100 -17.09 -1.01 -9.06
CA PRO A 100 -15.65 -1.24 -9.24
C PRO A 100 -14.77 -0.18 -8.56
N ASP A 101 -15.32 1.02 -8.30
CA ASP A 101 -14.58 2.16 -7.76
C ASP A 101 -14.64 2.30 -6.23
N VAL A 102 -15.28 1.37 -5.51
CA VAL A 102 -15.40 1.48 -4.05
C VAL A 102 -14.10 1.05 -3.39
N ILE A 103 -13.33 2.06 -2.95
CA ILE A 103 -12.26 1.90 -1.98
C ILE A 103 -12.85 1.19 -0.75
N GLY A 104 -12.29 0.03 -0.40
CA GLY A 104 -12.69 -0.68 0.80
C GLY A 104 -12.29 0.05 2.08
N LYS A 105 -12.36 -0.64 3.22
CA LYS A 105 -12.04 -0.01 4.51
C LYS A 105 -10.53 0.17 4.66
N LEU A 106 -10.09 1.38 5.02
CA LEU A 106 -8.69 1.65 5.38
C LEU A 106 -8.42 1.08 6.77
N TYR A 107 -7.43 0.22 6.87
CA TYR A 107 -6.92 -0.27 8.15
C TYR A 107 -5.55 0.31 8.44
N GLY A 108 -5.32 0.69 9.69
CA GLY A 108 -4.02 1.10 10.20
C GLY A 108 -3.60 0.27 11.40
N ILE A 109 -2.34 -0.13 11.44
CA ILE A 109 -1.77 -0.95 12.51
C ILE A 109 -0.74 -0.15 13.31
N THR A 110 -0.79 -0.32 14.63
CA THR A 110 0.24 0.12 15.59
C THR A 110 0.95 -1.12 16.11
N LYS A 111 1.98 -0.98 16.96
CA LYS A 111 2.67 -2.16 17.53
C LYS A 111 1.80 -3.08 18.40
N ARG A 112 0.62 -2.62 18.83
CA ARG A 112 -0.25 -3.37 19.75
C ARG A 112 -1.68 -3.54 19.27
N ARG A 113 -2.15 -2.70 18.35
CA ARG A 113 -3.57 -2.67 17.95
C ARG A 113 -3.72 -2.37 16.47
N ILE A 114 -4.79 -2.90 15.89
CA ILE A 114 -5.26 -2.56 14.55
C ILE A 114 -6.56 -1.75 14.63
N TYR A 115 -6.71 -0.79 13.72
CA TYR A 115 -7.80 0.16 13.67
C TYR A 115 -8.38 0.21 12.26
N GLU A 116 -9.68 0.42 12.16
CA GLU A 116 -10.28 0.99 10.95
C GLU A 116 -10.10 2.51 11.05
N ILE A 117 -9.63 3.16 9.99
CA ILE A 117 -9.35 4.60 9.95
C ILE A 117 -10.21 5.24 8.87
N ASP A 118 -10.96 6.28 9.20
CA ASP A 118 -11.63 7.08 8.20
C ASP A 118 -10.59 7.85 7.36
N PRO A 119 -10.52 7.63 6.04
CA PRO A 119 -9.48 8.26 5.22
C PRO A 119 -9.63 9.78 5.11
N HIS A 120 -10.84 10.32 5.30
CA HIS A 120 -11.17 11.74 5.19
C HIS A 120 -10.89 12.50 6.48
N THR A 121 -11.27 11.93 7.62
CA THR A 121 -11.18 12.60 8.92
C THR A 121 -9.96 12.18 9.73
N GLY A 122 -9.37 11.02 9.44
CA GLY A 122 -8.30 10.40 10.25
C GLY A 122 -8.81 9.81 11.58
N ALA A 123 -10.12 9.73 11.80
CA ALA A 123 -10.69 9.12 12.99
C ALA A 123 -10.47 7.60 12.97
N ALA A 124 -9.76 7.06 13.96
CA ALA A 124 -9.62 5.63 14.16
C ALA A 124 -10.77 5.07 15.01
N SER A 125 -11.20 3.85 14.70
CA SER A 125 -12.19 3.10 15.50
C SER A 125 -11.64 2.72 16.89
N ASN A 126 -12.45 2.05 17.72
CA ASN A 126 -11.94 1.39 18.92
C ASN A 126 -11.17 0.13 18.48
N GLY A 127 -9.85 0.26 18.29
CA GLY A 127 -9.03 -0.77 17.68
C GLY A 127 -8.96 -2.09 18.45
N GLN A 128 -8.66 -3.18 17.75
CA GLN A 128 -8.51 -4.53 18.30
C GLN A 128 -7.08 -4.78 18.79
N LEU A 129 -6.92 -5.50 19.90
CA LEU A 129 -5.60 -5.87 20.42
C LEU A 129 -5.00 -7.00 19.59
N LEU A 130 -3.73 -6.85 19.20
CA LEU A 130 -2.99 -7.92 18.54
C LEU A 130 -2.58 -8.98 19.57
N THR A 131 -2.84 -10.26 19.27
CA THR A 131 -2.39 -11.38 20.11
C THR A 131 -0.87 -11.55 20.08
N VAL A 132 -0.22 -11.15 18.99
CA VAL A 132 1.23 -11.04 18.86
C VAL A 132 1.59 -9.58 18.58
N PRO A 133 2.36 -8.91 19.45
CA PRO A 133 2.76 -7.52 19.21
C PRO A 133 3.78 -7.42 18.07
N LEU A 134 3.79 -6.29 17.38
CA LEU A 134 4.81 -6.01 16.37
C LEU A 134 6.10 -5.55 17.04
N VAL A 135 7.22 -6.12 16.59
CA VAL A 135 8.57 -5.84 17.06
C VAL A 135 9.39 -5.30 15.90
N GLY A 136 10.08 -4.19 16.13
CA GLY A 136 10.83 -3.49 15.09
C GLY A 136 10.58 -1.99 15.06
N ALA A 137 11.16 -1.35 14.05
CA ALA A 137 11.11 0.09 13.84
C ALA A 137 10.21 0.48 12.67
N PHE A 138 10.22 -0.31 11.59
CA PHE A 138 9.46 -0.07 10.37
C PHE A 138 8.95 -1.40 9.81
N PHE A 139 7.86 -1.32 9.06
CA PHE A 139 7.10 -2.49 8.64
C PHE A 139 6.50 -2.29 7.25
N GLY A 140 6.48 -3.36 6.45
CA GLY A 140 5.58 -3.49 5.31
C GLY A 140 4.24 -4.05 5.76
N THR A 141 3.13 -3.45 5.33
CA THR A 141 1.77 -3.87 5.66
C THR A 141 0.98 -4.03 4.38
N GLY A 142 0.33 -5.17 4.18
CA GLY A 142 -0.39 -5.46 2.93
C GLY A 142 -1.53 -6.46 3.13
N PHE A 143 -2.69 -6.17 2.58
CA PHE A 143 -3.87 -7.01 2.64
C PHE A 143 -3.82 -8.06 1.54
N ASN A 144 -3.93 -9.33 1.89
CA ASN A 144 -4.12 -10.39 0.91
C ASN A 144 -5.61 -10.42 0.55
N PRO A 145 -6.00 -10.06 -0.68
CA PRO A 145 -7.40 -10.00 -1.06
C PRO A 145 -8.11 -11.35 -0.99
N THR A 146 -7.46 -12.42 -1.44
CA THR A 146 -8.09 -13.74 -1.60
C THR A 146 -8.33 -14.45 -0.27
N VAL A 147 -7.39 -14.31 0.68
CA VAL A 147 -7.46 -14.97 2.01
C VAL A 147 -8.09 -14.05 3.06
N ASP A 148 -8.34 -12.79 2.70
CA ASP A 148 -8.91 -11.76 3.56
C ASP A 148 -8.12 -11.57 4.87
N ARG A 149 -6.80 -11.45 4.74
CA ARG A 149 -5.88 -11.31 5.88
C ARG A 149 -4.87 -10.21 5.63
N LEU A 150 -4.59 -9.42 6.66
CA LEU A 150 -3.52 -8.45 6.63
C LEU A 150 -2.19 -9.15 6.97
N ARG A 151 -1.17 -8.90 6.16
CA ARG A 151 0.23 -9.25 6.42
C ARG A 151 0.96 -8.07 7.00
N ASN A 152 1.86 -8.33 7.93
CA ASN A 152 2.83 -7.37 8.38
C ASN A 152 4.22 -8.01 8.46
N HIS A 153 5.20 -7.35 7.84
CA HIS A 153 6.59 -7.76 7.81
C HIS A 153 7.46 -6.66 8.40
N GLY A 154 8.38 -7.02 9.29
CA GLY A 154 9.21 -6.05 9.99
C GLY A 154 10.68 -6.05 9.57
N ASN A 155 11.39 -5.02 9.97
CA ASN A 155 12.85 -4.93 9.85
C ASN A 155 13.65 -5.93 10.70
N THR A 156 12.96 -6.67 11.57
CA THR A 156 13.53 -7.72 12.42
C THR A 156 13.11 -9.11 11.96
N GLN A 157 12.85 -9.29 10.66
CA GLN A 157 12.38 -10.54 10.03
C GLN A 157 11.02 -11.04 10.53
N GLN A 158 10.33 -10.28 11.37
CA GLN A 158 9.01 -10.66 11.86
C GLN A 158 8.06 -10.77 10.67
N ASN A 159 7.29 -11.85 10.66
CA ASN A 159 6.31 -12.18 9.63
C ASN A 159 5.02 -12.59 10.33
N VAL A 160 3.99 -11.74 10.25
CA VAL A 160 2.73 -12.00 10.92
C VAL A 160 1.56 -11.85 9.96
N ARG A 161 0.56 -12.69 10.20
CA ARG A 161 -0.75 -12.62 9.57
C ARG A 161 -1.75 -12.26 10.63
N LEU A 162 -2.71 -11.40 10.31
CA LEU A 162 -3.74 -11.04 11.27
C LEU A 162 -5.11 -10.88 10.62
N ASN A 163 -6.13 -11.20 11.42
CA ASN A 163 -7.52 -10.92 11.11
C ASN A 163 -7.87 -9.53 11.66
N VAL A 164 -8.30 -8.65 10.77
CA VAL A 164 -8.59 -7.25 11.11
C VAL A 164 -9.87 -7.07 11.92
N ALA A 165 -10.76 -8.08 11.92
CA ALA A 165 -12.04 -8.03 12.62
C ALA A 165 -11.91 -8.19 14.14
N ASP A 166 -10.94 -9.01 14.59
CA ASP A 166 -10.79 -9.43 15.99
C ASP A 166 -9.37 -9.24 16.54
N GLY A 167 -8.39 -8.88 15.70
CA GLY A 167 -6.99 -8.72 16.10
C GLY A 167 -6.24 -10.03 16.30
N MET A 168 -6.85 -11.19 15.99
CA MET A 168 -6.16 -12.47 16.05
C MET A 168 -4.97 -12.48 15.10
N THR A 169 -3.79 -12.70 15.66
CA THR A 169 -2.51 -12.65 14.96
C THR A 169 -1.81 -14.02 15.05
N THR A 170 -1.27 -14.47 13.92
CA THR A 170 -0.44 -15.66 13.80
C THR A 170 0.96 -15.22 13.39
N GLN A 171 1.97 -15.59 14.18
CA GLN A 171 3.35 -15.45 13.78
C GLN A 171 3.74 -16.64 12.90
N ASP A 172 4.09 -16.34 11.65
CA ASP A 172 4.62 -17.30 10.69
C ASP A 172 6.14 -17.46 10.88
N THR A 173 6.77 -18.30 10.08
CA THR A 173 8.23 -18.42 10.05
C THR A 173 8.86 -17.06 9.74
N ASN A 174 9.89 -16.69 10.50
CA ASN A 174 10.66 -15.46 10.27
C ASN A 174 11.18 -15.40 8.83
N LEU A 175 11.21 -14.20 8.27
CA LEU A 175 11.70 -13.98 6.93
C LEU A 175 13.17 -14.36 6.79
N ALA A 176 13.48 -15.12 5.76
CA ALA A 176 14.82 -15.48 5.36
C ALA A 176 14.88 -15.63 3.84
N TYR A 177 16.01 -15.25 3.25
CA TYR A 177 16.26 -15.55 1.85
C TYR A 177 16.51 -17.05 1.64
N ALA A 178 15.90 -17.63 0.62
CA ALA A 178 16.07 -19.04 0.26
C ALA A 178 17.50 -19.33 -0.21
N ALA A 179 17.93 -20.59 -0.12
CA ALA A 179 19.20 -21.01 -0.71
C ALA A 179 19.20 -20.76 -2.22
N GLY A 180 20.25 -20.09 -2.72
CA GLY A 180 20.35 -19.69 -4.13
C GLY A 180 19.78 -18.30 -4.44
N ASP A 181 19.07 -17.66 -3.50
CA ASP A 181 18.70 -16.26 -3.64
C ASP A 181 19.93 -15.35 -3.50
N PRO A 182 20.05 -14.24 -4.27
CA PRO A 182 21.14 -13.27 -4.12
C PRO A 182 21.28 -12.66 -2.71
N GLY A 183 20.24 -12.76 -1.88
CA GLY A 183 20.18 -12.35 -0.48
C GLY A 183 20.48 -13.44 0.53
N TYR A 184 20.74 -14.67 0.10
CA TYR A 184 21.03 -15.79 0.99
C TYR A 184 22.14 -15.47 1.99
N GLY A 185 21.93 -15.85 3.25
CA GLY A 185 22.85 -15.55 4.36
C GLY A 185 22.74 -14.13 4.92
N THR A 186 21.92 -13.26 4.33
CA THR A 186 21.59 -11.95 4.89
C THR A 186 20.21 -11.96 5.53
N ALA A 187 20.03 -11.18 6.59
CA ALA A 187 18.74 -11.01 7.26
C ALA A 187 17.86 -10.01 6.49
N PRO A 188 16.66 -10.42 6.02
CA PRO A 188 15.71 -9.50 5.42
C PRO A 188 15.32 -8.34 6.35
N SER A 189 15.20 -7.14 5.79
CA SER A 189 14.81 -5.93 6.52
C SER A 189 13.69 -5.19 5.78
N ILE A 190 12.45 -5.63 5.98
CA ILE A 190 11.31 -5.18 5.17
C ILE A 190 10.74 -3.85 5.65
N ALA A 191 10.58 -2.90 4.72
CA ALA A 191 9.99 -1.58 4.96
C ALA A 191 8.69 -1.31 4.20
N GLY A 192 8.36 -2.15 3.23
CA GLY A 192 7.15 -2.04 2.42
C GLY A 192 6.74 -3.42 1.93
N THR A 193 5.45 -3.64 1.80
CA THR A 193 4.89 -4.89 1.27
C THR A 193 3.60 -4.56 0.54
N ALA A 194 3.37 -5.15 -0.62
CA ALA A 194 2.13 -5.00 -1.37
C ALA A 194 1.82 -6.27 -2.17
N TYR A 195 0.54 -6.57 -2.33
CA TYR A 195 0.06 -7.60 -3.25
C TYR A 195 -0.16 -6.99 -4.65
N THR A 196 0.02 -7.79 -5.70
CA THR A 196 -0.14 -7.36 -7.10
C THR A 196 -1.52 -6.89 -7.49
N ASN A 197 -2.53 -7.28 -6.73
CA ASN A 197 -3.92 -7.09 -7.07
C ASN A 197 -4.71 -6.61 -5.84
N SER A 198 -5.81 -5.92 -6.09
CA SER A 198 -6.67 -5.35 -5.06
C SER A 198 -8.14 -5.57 -5.39
N ASP A 199 -8.42 -6.77 -5.86
CA ASP A 199 -9.74 -7.33 -6.11
C ASP A 199 -9.91 -8.58 -5.24
N ASN A 200 -11.14 -8.95 -4.92
CA ASN A 200 -11.44 -10.15 -4.15
C ASN A 200 -11.80 -11.36 -5.03
N ASP A 201 -11.37 -11.39 -6.29
CA ASP A 201 -11.64 -12.51 -7.20
C ASP A 201 -10.68 -13.67 -6.84
N PRO A 202 -11.21 -14.84 -6.42
CA PRO A 202 -10.38 -16.00 -6.10
C PRO A 202 -9.63 -16.57 -7.32
N ALA A 203 -10.01 -16.21 -8.55
CA ALA A 203 -9.31 -16.60 -9.77
C ALA A 203 -8.05 -15.75 -10.03
N THR A 204 -7.95 -14.56 -9.44
CA THR A 204 -6.78 -13.69 -9.59
C THR A 204 -5.63 -14.19 -8.72
N LEU A 205 -4.51 -14.54 -9.34
CA LEU A 205 -3.29 -14.91 -8.62
C LEU A 205 -2.72 -13.69 -7.90
N THR A 206 -2.47 -13.83 -6.59
CA THR A 206 -1.84 -12.79 -5.77
C THR A 206 -0.35 -13.09 -5.63
N VAL A 207 0.51 -12.13 -5.98
CA VAL A 207 1.95 -12.21 -5.70
C VAL A 207 2.30 -11.16 -4.67
N LEU A 208 3.03 -11.57 -3.63
CA LEU A 208 3.48 -10.67 -2.58
C LEU A 208 4.86 -10.11 -2.91
N TYR A 209 4.95 -8.79 -3.00
CA TYR A 209 6.20 -8.06 -3.15
C TYR A 209 6.58 -7.36 -1.84
N ALA A 210 7.88 -7.20 -1.61
CA ALA A 210 8.41 -6.45 -0.48
C ALA A 210 9.63 -5.61 -0.85
N ILE A 211 9.83 -4.50 -0.13
CA ILE A 211 11.03 -3.67 -0.24
C ILE A 211 11.96 -4.04 0.92
N ASP A 212 13.12 -4.59 0.59
CA ASP A 212 14.21 -4.78 1.54
C ASP A 212 15.05 -3.50 1.63
N ALA A 213 14.92 -2.79 2.74
CA ALA A 213 15.59 -1.51 2.97
C ALA A 213 17.08 -1.65 3.31
N ARG A 214 17.55 -2.85 3.68
CA ARG A 214 18.98 -3.10 3.93
C ARG A 214 19.72 -3.33 2.62
N ARG A 215 19.09 -4.02 1.67
CA ARG A 215 19.65 -4.36 0.37
C ARG A 215 19.29 -3.38 -0.74
N ASN A 216 18.31 -2.50 -0.50
CA ASN A 216 17.74 -1.59 -1.50
C ASN A 216 17.21 -2.33 -2.74
N VAL A 217 16.47 -3.42 -2.51
CA VAL A 217 15.90 -4.24 -3.57
C VAL A 217 14.40 -4.45 -3.38
N LEU A 218 13.70 -4.61 -4.52
CA LEU A 218 12.39 -5.23 -4.55
C LEU A 218 12.58 -6.75 -4.54
N THR A 219 11.88 -7.45 -3.66
CA THR A 219 11.89 -8.90 -3.56
C THR A 219 10.48 -9.46 -3.63
N VAL A 220 10.35 -10.73 -4.01
CA VAL A 220 9.10 -11.48 -3.96
C VAL A 220 9.11 -12.37 -2.72
N LEU A 221 7.96 -12.54 -2.08
CA LEU A 221 7.73 -13.53 -1.02
C LEU A 221 6.79 -14.60 -1.59
N PRO A 222 7.29 -15.58 -2.37
CA PRO A 222 6.46 -16.59 -3.02
C PRO A 222 5.80 -17.53 -2.02
N SER A 223 6.40 -17.74 -0.84
CA SER A 223 5.84 -18.56 0.22
C SER A 223 5.77 -17.77 1.54
N PRO A 224 4.83 -16.80 1.64
CA PRO A 224 4.78 -15.90 2.78
C PRO A 224 4.64 -16.62 4.12
N ASN A 225 4.01 -17.79 4.19
CA ASN A 225 3.87 -18.52 5.45
C ASN A 225 5.16 -19.23 5.90
N SER A 226 6.01 -19.65 4.95
CA SER A 226 7.31 -20.27 5.27
C SER A 226 8.43 -19.23 5.39
N GLY A 227 8.11 -17.95 5.22
CA GLY A 227 9.05 -16.84 5.36
C GLY A 227 10.11 -16.76 4.26
N GLN A 228 9.85 -17.34 3.08
CA GLN A 228 10.76 -17.34 1.93
C GLN A 228 10.11 -16.70 0.71
#